data_AF-A0A3B9LW97-F1
#
_entry.id   AF-A0A3B9LW97-F1
#
_cell.length_a   1.000
_cell.length_b   1.000
_cell.length_c   1.000
_cell.angle_alpha   90.00
_cell.angle_beta   90.00
_cell.angle_gamma   90.00
#
_symmetry.space_group_name_H-M   'P 1'
#
loop_
_entity.id
_entity.type
_entity.pdbx_description
1 polymer ?
#
loop_
_entity_poly.entity_id
_entity_poly.type
_entity_poly.pdbx_seq_one_letter_code
_entity_poly.pdbx_strand_id
1 'polypeptide(L)' 'MRDRDKKKGEEEEESAPPQKVVGIGDEAYWIGSRVGGAFYVLKGNAYVRISVGGPADQANKIKKSKVLAQKALARL' A
#
# COMPACT_ATOMS: atom_id res chain seq x y z
N MET A 1 -0.80 9.04 35.21
CA MET A 1 -0.21 7.77 34.75
C MET A 1 -0.56 7.64 33.27
N ARG A 2 0.29 8.14 32.36
CA ARG A 2 1.44 7.46 31.74
C ARG A 2 1.03 6.25 30.86
N ASP A 3 1.36 6.42 29.57
CA ASP A 3 1.65 5.39 28.56
C ASP A 3 0.49 4.55 28.00
N ARG A 4 -0.05 5.01 26.87
CA ARG A 4 -0.47 4.12 25.76
C ARG A 4 0.18 4.56 24.46
N ASP A 5 1.51 4.54 24.50
CA ASP A 5 2.33 4.11 23.38
C ASP A 5 1.84 2.71 22.97
N LYS A 6 0.90 2.64 22.03
CA LYS A 6 0.63 1.40 21.31
C LYS A 6 0.90 1.65 19.84
N LYS A 7 2.19 1.54 19.51
CA LYS A 7 2.74 1.17 18.21
C LYS A 7 1.67 0.48 17.35
N LYS A 8 0.97 1.25 16.52
CA LYS A 8 -0.06 0.75 15.59
C LYS A 8 0.47 0.77 14.15
N GLY A 9 1.74 0.40 14.01
CA GLY A 9 2.47 0.39 12.75
C GLY A 9 3.15 -0.95 12.41
N GLU A 10 3.06 -1.94 13.30
CA GLU A 10 3.82 -3.19 13.21
C GLU A 10 2.92 -4.43 13.41
N GLU A 11 1.61 -4.32 13.18
CA GLU A 11 0.75 -5.50 13.00
C GLU A 11 0.63 -5.76 11.49
N GLU A 12 1.78 -6.08 10.88
CA GLU A 12 1.82 -6.96 9.70
C GLU A 12 1.37 -8.34 10.18
N GLU A 13 0.07 -8.50 10.49
CA GLU A 13 -0.55 -9.81 10.69
C GLU A 13 -0.15 -10.69 9.50
N GLU A 14 0.74 -11.66 9.74
CA GLU A 14 1.18 -12.74 8.83
C GLU A 14 0.84 -12.51 7.36
N SER A 15 1.34 -11.41 6.80
CA SER A 15 0.84 -10.95 5.52
C SER A 15 1.40 -11.84 4.44
N ALA A 16 0.51 -12.35 3.57
CA ALA A 16 0.90 -13.07 2.37
C ALA A 16 2.07 -12.35 1.68
N PRO A 17 3.02 -13.09 1.09
CA PRO A 17 4.25 -12.50 0.56
C PRO A 17 3.92 -11.32 -0.37
N PRO A 18 4.72 -10.24 -0.32
CA PRO A 18 4.46 -9.04 -1.10
C PRO A 18 4.20 -9.37 -2.57
N GLN A 19 3.06 -8.93 -3.09
CA GLN A 19 2.71 -9.13 -4.49
C GLN A 19 3.34 -8.01 -5.32
N LYS A 20 4.34 -8.33 -6.13
CA LYS A 20 4.94 -7.37 -7.07
C LYS A 20 3.92 -6.94 -8.12
N VAL A 21 3.83 -5.63 -8.36
CA VAL A 21 2.96 -5.04 -9.38
C VAL A 21 3.82 -4.26 -10.37
N VAL A 22 3.78 -4.64 -11.64
CA VAL A 22 4.61 -4.03 -12.68
C VAL A 22 3.94 -2.84 -13.36
N GLY A 23 4.76 -1.99 -13.99
CA GLY A 23 4.31 -0.87 -14.81
C GLY A 23 3.84 0.34 -14.01
N ILE A 24 4.42 0.57 -12.83
CA ILE A 24 4.26 1.80 -12.06
C ILE A 24 5.45 2.01 -11.11
N GLY A 25 6.01 3.23 -11.09
CA GLY A 25 7.23 3.52 -10.34
C GLY A 25 8.44 2.70 -10.82
N ASP A 26 9.51 2.76 -10.05
CA ASP A 26 10.68 1.90 -10.23
C ASP A 26 10.40 0.52 -9.64
N GLU A 27 9.73 0.50 -8.49
CA GLU A 27 9.25 -0.71 -7.84
C GLU A 27 7.87 -0.50 -7.23
N ALA A 28 7.01 -1.52 -7.29
CA ALA A 28 5.71 -1.47 -6.64
C ALA A 28 5.26 -2.83 -6.11
N TYR A 29 4.67 -2.80 -4.92
CA TYR A 29 4.25 -3.98 -4.18
C TYR A 29 2.90 -3.75 -3.50
N TRP A 30 2.08 -4.78 -3.49
CA TRP A 30 0.95 -4.88 -2.58
C TRP A 30 1.34 -5.73 -1.38
N ILE A 31 1.09 -5.22 -0.18
CA ILE A 31 1.36 -5.92 1.09
C ILE A 31 0.04 -6.05 1.84
N GLY A 32 -0.23 -7.22 2.42
CA GLY A 32 -1.40 -7.49 3.24
C GLY A 32 -2.62 -8.02 2.47
N SER A 33 -3.74 -8.15 3.19
CA SER A 33 -4.96 -8.80 2.70
C SER A 33 -5.98 -7.81 2.11
N ARG A 34 -7.11 -8.31 1.60
CA ARG A 34 -8.26 -7.48 1.17
C ARG A 34 -8.68 -6.44 2.21
N VAL A 35 -8.62 -6.76 3.51
CA VAL A 35 -9.16 -5.91 4.59
C VAL A 35 -8.11 -4.90 5.10
N GLY A 36 -6.84 -5.32 5.20
CA GLY A 36 -5.76 -4.51 5.78
C GLY A 36 -4.62 -4.12 4.84
N GLY A 37 -4.71 -4.46 3.56
CA GLY A 37 -3.60 -4.30 2.62
C GLY A 37 -3.38 -2.88 2.13
N ALA A 38 -2.14 -2.60 1.72
CA ALA A 38 -1.69 -1.33 1.19
C ALA A 38 -0.81 -1.53 -0.05
N PHE A 39 -0.84 -0.53 -0.93
CA PHE A 39 -0.05 -0.48 -2.15
C PHE A 39 1.11 0.49 -1.97
N TYR A 40 2.34 -0.01 -2.14
CA TYR A 40 3.57 0.76 -2.02
C TYR A 40 4.19 0.93 -3.40
N VAL A 41 4.63 2.15 -3.72
CA VAL A 41 5.30 2.45 -4.99
C VAL A 41 6.50 3.35 -4.72
N LEU A 42 7.69 2.90 -5.12
CA LEU A 42 8.93 3.65 -5.10
C LEU A 42 9.12 4.36 -6.45
N LYS A 43 9.56 5.61 -6.43
CA LYS A 43 10.01 6.36 -7.61
C LYS A 43 11.13 7.31 -7.19
N GLY A 44 12.35 7.05 -7.66
CA GLY A 44 13.55 7.80 -7.28
C GLY A 44 13.79 7.75 -5.77
N ASN A 45 13.74 8.92 -5.13
CA ASN A 45 13.99 9.08 -3.70
C ASN A 45 12.72 9.17 -2.85
N ALA A 46 11.53 9.00 -3.45
CA ALA A 46 10.25 9.08 -2.76
C ALA A 46 9.46 7.78 -2.95
N TYR A 47 8.63 7.45 -1.96
CA TYR A 47 7.67 6.38 -2.10
C TYR A 47 6.27 6.84 -1.67
N VAL A 48 5.25 6.21 -2.24
CA VAL A 48 3.84 6.46 -1.92
C VAL A 48 3.23 5.18 -1.36
N ARG A 49 2.56 5.28 -0.21
CA ARG A 49 1.74 4.22 0.37
C ARG A 49 0.26 4.57 0.21
N ILE A 50 -0.51 3.69 -0.41
CA ILE A 50 -1.93 3.89 -0.70
C ILE A 50 -2.76 2.73 -0.13
N SER A 51 -3.61 3.04 0.84
CA SER A 51 -4.60 2.12 1.37
C SER A 51 -5.99 2.51 0.87
N VAL A 52 -6.73 1.54 0.34
CA VAL A 52 -8.11 1.74 -0.16
C VAL A 52 -9.07 0.94 0.70
N GLY A 53 -9.91 1.66 1.45
CA GLY A 53 -10.99 1.07 2.26
C GLY A 53 -12.16 0.56 1.42
N GLY A 54 -13.14 -0.04 2.10
CA GLY A 54 -14.40 -0.48 1.50
C GLY A 54 -14.44 -1.96 1.07
N PRO A 55 -15.60 -2.43 0.58
CA PRO A 55 -15.92 -3.84 0.44
C PRO A 55 -15.33 -4.52 -0.81
N ALA A 56 -14.60 -3.80 -1.66
CA ALA A 56 -14.00 -4.36 -2.87
C ALA A 56 -13.03 -5.51 -2.56
N ASP A 57 -12.86 -6.42 -3.52
CA ASP A 57 -11.83 -7.46 -3.50
C ASP A 57 -10.42 -6.87 -3.72
N GLN A 58 -9.40 -7.68 -3.44
CA GLN A 58 -8.01 -7.25 -3.49
C GLN A 58 -7.58 -6.79 -4.89
N ALA A 59 -7.98 -7.49 -5.96
CA ALA A 59 -7.60 -7.12 -7.32
C ALA A 59 -8.15 -5.73 -7.69
N ASN A 60 -9.41 -5.46 -7.32
CA ASN A 60 -10.02 -4.15 -7.50
C ASN A 60 -9.37 -3.07 -6.63
N LYS A 61 -8.94 -3.39 -5.40
CA LYS A 61 -8.19 -2.45 -4.55
C LYS A 61 -6.82 -2.12 -5.14
N ILE A 62 -6.06 -3.12 -5.60
CA ILE A 62 -4.77 -2.92 -6.29
C ILE A 62 -4.96 -2.03 -7.53
N LYS A 63 -5.97 -2.32 -8.36
CA LYS A 63 -6.26 -1.52 -9.56
C LYS A 63 -6.55 -0.06 -9.22
N LYS A 64 -7.39 0.20 -8.20
CA LYS A 64 -7.70 1.56 -7.73
C LYS A 64 -6.45 2.25 -7.18
N SER A 65 -5.67 1.56 -6.36
CA SER A 65 -4.42 2.09 -5.82
C SER A 65 -3.40 2.41 -6.92
N LYS A 66 -3.29 1.58 -7.96
CA LYS A 66 -2.42 1.85 -9.12
C LYS A 66 -2.79 3.15 -9.83
N VAL A 67 -4.08 3.41 -10.07
CA VAL A 67 -4.55 4.66 -10.67
C VAL A 67 -4.23 5.88 -9.79
N LEU A 68 -4.44 5.75 -8.47
CA LEU A 68 -4.10 6.83 -7.52
C LEU A 68 -2.59 7.10 -7.49
N ALA A 69 -1.78 6.05 -7.48
CA ALA A 69 -0.33 6.16 -7.52
C ALA A 69 0.13 6.84 -8.81
N GLN A 70 -0.42 6.51 -9.98
CA GLN A 70 -0.06 7.20 -11.24
C GLN A 70 -0.30 8.71 -11.15
N LYS A 71 -1.44 9.11 -10.57
CA LYS A 71 -1.76 10.54 -10.36
C LYS A 71 -0.84 11.21 -9.34
N ALA A 72 -0.45 10.49 -8.29
CA ALA A 72 0.48 11.01 -7.29
C ALA A 72 1.90 11.16 -7.89
N LEU A 73 2.41 10.12 -8.55
CA LEU A 73 3.73 10.11 -9.17
C LEU A 73 3.89 11.12 -10.32
N ALA A 74 2.81 11.56 -10.94
CA ALA A 74 2.85 12.63 -11.94
C ALA A 74 3.10 14.03 -11.33
N ARG A 75 3.05 14.14 -9.99
CA ARG A 75 3.21 15.40 -9.23
C ARG A 75 4.44 15.38 -8.31
N LEU A 76 5.20 14.28 -8.33
CA LEU A 76 6.49 14.11 -7.67
C LEU A 76 7.59 14.27 -8.72
#